data_AF-A0A8X6VJA5-F1
#
_entry.id   AF-A0A8X6VJA5-F1
#
_cell.length_a   1.000
_cell.length_b   1.000
_cell.length_c   1.000
_cell.angle_alpha   90.00
_cell.angle_beta   90.00
_cell.angle_gamma   90.00
#
_symmetry.space_group_name_H-M   'P 1'
#
loop_
_entity.id
_entity.type
_entity.pdbx_description
1 polymer ?
#
loop_
_entity_poly.entity_id
_entity_poly.type
_entity_poly.pdbx_seq_one_letter_code
_entity_poly.pdbx_strand_id
1 'polypeptide(L)'
;MNFDIIIGCNLIKQANLTITPDSVMFSKLQNEVSDASPQPFVFAITDDIPKFDIGPEIPKQTRNDVEALLVCYRPNKIKTTNIELSITVTDDKPIYHSPRRLPFTERDIVDKQIDEWIQNGVIEPCSSAYASQVLVVRKKTAVRESALIFEN
;
A
#
# COMPACT_ATOMS: atom_id res chain seq x y z
N MET A 1 19.77 11.56 -9.30
CA MET A 1 20.32 10.26 -9.75
C MET A 1 19.18 9.55 -10.45
N ASN A 2 19.35 9.23 -11.73
CA ASN A 2 18.36 8.48 -12.48
C ASN A 2 18.72 7.01 -12.31
N PHE A 3 17.84 6.23 -11.70
CA PHE A 3 18.03 4.78 -11.60
C PHE A 3 17.19 4.16 -12.70
N ASP A 4 17.82 3.41 -13.59
CA ASP A 4 17.10 2.74 -14.68
C ASP A 4 16.21 1.61 -14.14
N ILE A 5 16.61 0.97 -13.02
CA ILE A 5 15.89 -0.15 -12.38
C ILE A 5 16.08 -0.11 -10.85
N ILE A 6 14.99 -0.37 -10.11
CA ILE A 6 15.00 -0.64 -8.67
C ILE A 6 14.62 -2.11 -8.44
N ILE A 7 15.49 -2.86 -7.79
CA ILE A 7 15.28 -4.28 -7.48
C ILE A 7 14.97 -4.42 -5.98
N GLY A 8 13.81 -4.96 -5.65
CA GLY A 8 13.41 -5.19 -4.26
C GLY A 8 14.22 -6.31 -3.59
N CYS A 9 14.50 -6.15 -2.29
CA CYS A 9 15.26 -7.12 -1.48
C CYS A 9 14.64 -8.53 -1.48
N ASN A 10 13.33 -8.63 -1.71
CA ASN A 10 12.63 -9.92 -1.81
C ASN A 10 13.06 -10.72 -3.05
N LEU A 11 13.40 -10.04 -4.16
CA LEU A 11 13.90 -10.70 -5.37
C LEU A 11 15.33 -11.22 -5.17
N ILE A 12 16.16 -10.46 -4.46
CA ILE A 12 17.55 -10.85 -4.15
C ILE A 12 17.57 -12.13 -3.30
N LYS A 13 16.60 -12.32 -2.40
CA LYS A 13 16.49 -13.55 -1.58
C LYS A 13 16.12 -14.80 -2.39
N GLN A 14 15.63 -14.64 -3.62
CA GLN A 14 15.15 -15.72 -4.48
C GLN A 14 16.08 -15.99 -5.68
N ALA A 15 17.19 -15.27 -5.78
CA ALA A 15 18.14 -15.37 -6.89
C ALA A 15 19.58 -15.44 -6.38
N ASN A 16 20.41 -16.19 -7.09
CA ASN A 16 21.86 -16.16 -6.92
C ASN A 16 22.42 -14.92 -7.62
N LEU A 17 23.05 -14.04 -6.84
CA LEU A 17 23.73 -12.84 -7.30
C LEU A 17 25.22 -13.13 -7.46
N THR A 18 25.72 -12.99 -8.69
CA THR A 18 27.15 -13.10 -8.99
C THR A 18 27.66 -11.76 -9.47
N ILE A 19 28.63 -11.18 -8.76
CA ILE A 19 29.28 -9.93 -9.14
C ILE A 19 30.65 -10.29 -9.72
N THR A 20 30.84 -9.98 -11.00
CA THR A 20 32.11 -10.07 -11.71
C THR A 20 32.66 -8.67 -11.96
N PRO A 21 33.96 -8.51 -12.25
CA PRO A 21 34.54 -7.21 -12.60
C PRO A 21 33.82 -6.51 -13.77
N ASP A 22 33.27 -7.30 -14.69
CA ASP A 22 32.64 -6.79 -15.91
C ASP A 22 31.11 -6.70 -15.82
N SER A 23 30.47 -7.40 -14.88
CA SER A 23 28.99 -7.46 -14.84
C SER A 23 28.39 -8.01 -13.54
N VAL A 24 27.11 -7.70 -13.33
CA VAL A 24 26.26 -8.25 -12.28
C VAL A 24 25.26 -9.21 -12.91
N MET A 25 25.24 -10.47 -12.44
CA MET A 25 24.42 -11.54 -13.00
C MET A 25 23.47 -12.11 -11.93
N PHE A 26 22.22 -12.34 -12.33
CA PHE A 26 21.20 -12.99 -11.50
C PHE A 26 20.84 -14.35 -12.10
N SER A 27 20.87 -15.41 -11.29
CA SER A 27 20.45 -16.75 -11.71
C SER A 27 19.41 -17.33 -10.76
N LYS A 28 18.44 -18.09 -11.30
CA LYS A 28 17.37 -18.71 -10.53
C LYS A 28 17.95 -19.77 -9.58
N LEU A 29 17.50 -19.80 -8.32
CA LEU A 29 17.82 -20.89 -7.40
C LEU A 29 17.17 -22.18 -7.96
N GLN A 30 17.97 -23.09 -8.50
CA GLN A 30 17.46 -24.31 -9.13
C GLN A 30 16.89 -25.25 -8.07
N ASN A 31 15.62 -25.63 -8.23
CA ASN A 31 15.12 -26.96 -7.90
C ASN A 31 14.41 -27.47 -9.16
N GLU A 32 15.16 -28.26 -9.93
CA GLU A 32 14.77 -29.26 -10.95
C GLU A 32 13.66 -28.92 -11.99
N VAL A 33 14.13 -28.85 -13.25
CA VAL A 33 13.55 -29.34 -14.52
C VAL A 33 12.22 -28.75 -15.02
N SER A 34 12.33 -27.77 -15.92
CA SER A 34 11.61 -27.76 -17.20
C SER A 34 12.25 -26.75 -18.15
N ASP A 35 12.53 -27.22 -19.36
CA ASP A 35 13.13 -26.55 -20.51
C ASP A 35 12.31 -25.35 -21.01
N ALA A 36 12.32 -24.26 -20.25
CA ALA A 36 11.73 -22.98 -20.65
C ALA A 36 12.81 -21.91 -20.58
N SER A 37 13.19 -21.40 -21.76
CA SER A 37 14.00 -20.19 -21.90
C SER A 37 13.48 -19.12 -20.91
N PRO A 38 14.32 -18.58 -20.01
CA PRO A 38 13.89 -17.58 -19.05
C PRO A 38 13.46 -16.32 -19.80
N GLN A 39 12.15 -16.13 -19.94
CA GLN A 39 11.60 -14.90 -20.48
C GLN A 39 11.75 -13.79 -19.43
N PRO A 40 12.33 -12.64 -19.79
CA PRO A 40 12.32 -11.48 -18.91
C PRO A 40 10.89 -10.98 -18.75
N PHE A 41 10.32 -11.16 -17.57
CA PHE A 41 9.05 -10.53 -17.19
C PHE A 41 9.34 -9.11 -16.69
N VAL A 42 8.98 -8.13 -17.52
CA VAL A 42 9.04 -6.70 -17.19
C VAL A 42 7.68 -6.31 -16.60
N PHE A 43 7.63 -5.97 -15.31
CA PHE A 43 6.47 -5.29 -14.73
C PHE A 43 6.62 -3.80 -14.98
N ALA A 44 6.10 -3.32 -16.10
CA ALA A 44 5.94 -1.89 -16.32
C ALA A 44 4.72 -1.40 -15.52
N ILE A 45 4.92 -0.49 -14.58
CA ILE A 45 3.82 0.29 -14.01
C ILE A 45 3.52 1.40 -15.02
N THR A 46 2.74 1.07 -16.05
CA THR A 46 2.16 2.05 -16.96
C THR A 46 0.91 2.65 -16.32
N ASP A 47 0.74 3.97 -16.40
CA ASP A 47 -0.51 4.65 -16.04
C ASP A 47 -1.70 4.18 -16.91
N ASP A 48 -1.42 3.47 -18.01
CA ASP A 48 -2.38 2.64 -18.72
C ASP A 48 -2.63 1.37 -17.91
N ILE A 49 -3.61 1.44 -17.02
CA ILE A 49 -4.05 0.33 -16.17
C ILE A 49 -4.36 -0.89 -17.06
N PRO A 50 -3.59 -1.99 -17.00
CA PRO A 50 -4.05 -3.22 -17.60
C PRO A 50 -5.29 -3.66 -16.82
N LYS A 51 -6.33 -4.01 -17.57
CA LYS A 51 -7.52 -4.72 -17.11
C LYS A 51 -7.07 -6.00 -16.40
N PHE A 52 -6.87 -5.91 -15.08
CA PHE A 52 -6.53 -6.96 -14.11
C PHE A 52 -5.94 -8.26 -14.73
N ASP A 53 -4.62 -8.41 -14.70
CA ASP A 53 -3.95 -9.61 -15.21
C ASP A 53 -3.97 -10.74 -14.17
N ILE A 54 -4.86 -11.72 -14.37
CA ILE A 54 -4.98 -12.93 -13.54
C ILE A 54 -4.12 -14.09 -14.08
N GLY A 55 -3.23 -13.82 -15.03
CA GLY A 55 -2.46 -14.84 -15.73
C GLY A 55 -3.25 -15.54 -16.85
N PRO A 56 -2.57 -16.16 -17.82
CA PRO A 56 -3.20 -16.74 -19.02
C PRO A 56 -3.90 -18.09 -18.76
N GLU A 57 -3.51 -18.81 -17.71
CA GLU A 57 -3.95 -20.19 -17.41
C GLU A 57 -5.35 -20.28 -16.77
N ILE A 58 -6.08 -19.17 -16.62
CA ILE A 58 -7.37 -19.15 -15.91
C ILE A 58 -8.56 -19.21 -16.90
N PRO A 59 -9.54 -20.10 -16.68
CA PRO A 59 -10.76 -20.18 -17.48
C PRO A 59 -11.50 -18.84 -17.59
N LYS A 60 -12.10 -18.57 -18.76
CA LYS A 60 -12.84 -17.32 -19.04
C LYS A 60 -13.95 -17.04 -18.02
N GLN A 61 -14.63 -18.08 -17.55
CA GLN A 61 -15.70 -17.93 -16.57
C GLN A 61 -15.18 -17.35 -15.25
N THR A 62 -14.12 -17.95 -14.70
CA THR A 62 -13.47 -17.49 -13.47
C THR A 62 -12.95 -16.07 -13.60
N ARG A 63 -12.44 -15.69 -14.78
CA ARG A 63 -12.01 -14.32 -15.06
C ARG A 63 -13.18 -13.32 -14.93
N ASN A 64 -14.33 -13.66 -15.52
CA ASN A 64 -15.53 -12.82 -15.44
C ASN A 64 -16.07 -12.71 -14.01
N ASP A 65 -16.07 -13.82 -13.27
CA ASP A 65 -16.54 -13.85 -11.88
C ASP A 65 -15.67 -12.97 -10.98
N VAL A 66 -14.34 -13.04 -11.14
CA VAL A 66 -13.40 -12.19 -10.39
C VAL A 66 -13.52 -10.72 -10.80
N GLU A 67 -13.67 -10.43 -12.09
CA GLU A 67 -13.90 -9.06 -12.56
C GLU A 67 -15.20 -8.48 -11.97
N ALA A 68 -16.28 -9.26 -11.93
CA ALA A 68 -17.53 -8.86 -11.31
C ALA A 68 -17.40 -8.63 -9.80
N LEU A 69 -16.68 -9.50 -9.09
CA LEU A 69 -16.41 -9.33 -7.65
C LEU A 69 -15.63 -8.05 -7.36
N LEU A 70 -14.62 -7.73 -8.18
CA LEU A 70 -13.81 -6.52 -8.02
C LEU A 70 -14.61 -5.25 -8.31
N VAL A 71 -15.38 -5.23 -9.41
CA VAL A 71 -16.20 -4.07 -9.80
C VAL A 71 -17.29 -3.79 -8.76
N CYS A 72 -17.90 -4.85 -8.21
CA CYS A 72 -18.97 -4.73 -7.21
C CYS A 72 -18.45 -4.65 -5.77
N TYR A 73 -17.13 -4.73 -5.54
CA TYR A 73 -16.59 -4.73 -4.19
C TYR A 73 -16.94 -3.42 -3.47
N ARG A 74 -17.56 -3.58 -2.31
CA ARG A 74 -17.82 -2.52 -1.35
C ARG A 74 -17.24 -2.97 -0.01
N PRO A 75 -16.16 -2.32 0.48
CA PRO A 75 -15.56 -2.69 1.75
C PRO A 75 -16.54 -2.35 2.88
N ASN A 76 -17.36 -3.34 3.24
CA ASN A 76 -18.26 -3.27 4.37
C ASN A 76 -17.70 -4.15 5.48
N LYS A 77 -17.55 -3.59 6.68
CA LYS A 77 -17.13 -4.35 7.86
C LYS A 77 -18.28 -5.27 8.32
N ILE A 78 -18.41 -6.43 7.68
CA ILE A 78 -19.51 -7.39 7.93
C ILE A 78 -19.14 -8.39 9.05
N LYS A 79 -17.85 -8.65 9.25
CA LYS A 79 -17.34 -9.55 10.29
C LYS A 79 -16.10 -8.96 10.95
N THR A 80 -15.99 -9.14 12.25
CA THR A 80 -14.80 -8.81 13.04
C THR A 80 -14.27 -10.12 13.63
N THR A 81 -12.96 -10.35 13.52
CA THR A 81 -12.28 -11.44 14.21
C THR A 81 -11.64 -10.91 15.49
N ASN A 82 -11.57 -11.71 16.54
CA ASN A 82 -10.95 -11.35 17.82
C ASN A 82 -9.42 -11.39 17.73
N ILE A 83 -8.86 -10.69 16.75
CA ILE A 83 -7.43 -10.55 16.52
C ILE A 83 -7.11 -9.08 16.73
N GLU A 84 -6.18 -8.81 17.65
CA GLU A 84 -5.71 -7.46 17.96
C GLU A 84 -4.31 -7.28 17.39
N LEU A 85 -4.05 -6.10 16.81
CA LEU A 85 -2.73 -5.72 16.33
C LEU A 85 -2.00 -4.97 17.44
N SER A 86 -0.89 -5.51 17.91
CA SER A 86 0.02 -4.81 18.83
C SER A 86 1.13 -4.11 18.04
N ILE A 87 1.38 -2.85 18.35
CA ILE A 87 2.51 -2.07 17.79
C ILE A 87 3.62 -2.05 18.85
N THR A 88 4.78 -2.62 18.53
CA THR A 88 5.96 -2.60 19.42
C THR A 88 6.87 -1.45 19.02
N VAL A 89 7.10 -0.50 19.93
CA VAL A 89 8.01 0.63 19.73
C VAL A 89 9.47 0.22 20.00
N THR A 90 10.41 0.90 19.35
CA THR A 90 11.86 0.67 19.59
C THR A 90 12.37 1.44 20.80
N ASP A 91 11.81 2.62 21.07
CA ASP A 91 12.08 3.41 22.26
C ASP A 91 10.78 4.00 22.83
N ASP A 92 10.76 4.25 24.13
CA ASP A 92 9.60 4.76 24.87
C ASP A 92 9.52 6.30 24.86
N LYS A 93 10.26 6.98 23.96
CA LYS A 93 10.24 8.44 23.91
C LYS A 93 9.01 8.89 23.11
N PRO A 94 8.07 9.65 23.71
CA PRO A 94 6.90 10.10 22.99
C PRO A 94 7.25 11.14 21.93
N ILE A 95 6.64 10.99 20.75
CA ILE A 95 6.71 11.96 19.65
C ILE A 95 5.43 12.79 19.67
N TYR A 96 5.56 14.08 19.96
CA TYR A 96 4.45 15.02 20.00
C TYR A 96 4.67 16.17 19.02
N HIS A 97 3.77 16.27 18.05
CA HIS A 97 3.68 17.39 17.14
C HIS A 97 2.40 18.18 17.42
N SER A 98 2.56 19.48 17.70
CA SER A 98 1.42 20.38 17.86
C SER A 98 0.56 20.39 16.59
N PRO A 99 -0.78 20.36 16.71
CA PRO A 99 -1.67 20.49 15.56
C PRO A 99 -1.40 21.77 14.76
N ARG A 100 -1.46 21.65 13.44
CA ARG A 100 -1.35 22.78 12.52
C ARG A 100 -2.62 23.63 12.55
N ARG A 101 -2.48 24.94 12.37
CA ARG A 101 -3.64 25.81 12.10
C ARG A 101 -4.21 25.52 10.72
N LEU A 102 -5.49 25.15 10.67
CA LEU A 102 -6.22 24.90 9.42
C LEU A 102 -7.06 26.13 9.02
N PRO A 103 -7.10 26.50 7.74
CA PRO A 103 -8.11 27.42 7.21
C PRO A 103 -9.53 26.89 7.50
N PHE A 104 -10.51 27.80 7.61
CA PHE A 104 -11.91 27.44 7.91
C PHE A 104 -12.45 26.32 7.00
N THR A 105 -12.21 26.42 5.69
CA THR A 105 -12.68 25.41 4.72
C THR A 105 -12.04 24.02 4.90
N GLU A 106 -10.82 23.95 5.42
CA GLU A 106 -10.14 22.66 5.69
C GLU A 106 -10.56 22.09 7.04
N ARG A 107 -10.82 22.97 8.02
CA ARG A 107 -11.35 22.58 9.32
C ARG A 107 -12.70 21.88 9.19
N ASP A 108 -13.63 22.45 8.42
CA ASP A 108 -14.95 21.85 8.22
C ASP A 108 -14.87 20.44 7.58
N ILE A 109 -13.88 20.23 6.69
CA ILE A 109 -13.63 18.92 6.07
C ILE A 109 -13.12 17.92 7.12
N VAL A 110 -12.15 18.34 7.94
CA VAL A 110 -11.57 17.51 9.00
C VAL A 110 -12.61 17.16 10.05
N ASP A 111 -13.37 18.14 10.54
CA ASP A 111 -14.39 17.94 11.58
C ASP A 111 -15.47 16.96 11.09
N LYS A 112 -15.93 17.10 9.83
CA LYS A 112 -16.88 16.14 9.23
C LYS A 112 -16.32 14.71 9.14
N GLN A 113 -15.04 14.56 8.79
CA GLN A 113 -14.41 13.24 8.68
C GLN A 113 -14.23 12.58 10.06
N ILE A 114 -13.86 13.38 11.08
CA ILE A 114 -13.75 12.93 12.47
C ILE A 114 -15.11 12.43 12.95
N ASP A 115 -16.18 13.21 12.74
CA ASP A 115 -17.54 12.82 13.14
C ASP A 115 -17.97 11.51 12.47
N GLU A 116 -17.71 11.37 11.16
CA GLU A 116 -17.99 10.12 10.43
C GLU A 116 -17.22 8.92 11.01
N TRP A 117 -15.93 9.09 11.31
CA TRP A 117 -15.10 8.00 11.86
C TRP A 117 -15.47 7.63 13.29
N ILE A 118 -15.88 8.60 14.11
CA ILE A 118 -16.42 8.34 15.46
C ILE A 118 -17.73 7.56 15.34
N GLN A 119 -18.65 8.00 14.47
CA GLN A 119 -19.93 7.31 14.24
C GLN A 119 -19.75 5.88 13.73
N ASN A 120 -18.74 5.66 12.88
CA ASN A 120 -18.40 4.34 12.34
C ASN A 120 -17.57 3.48 13.30
N GLY A 121 -17.18 4.00 14.47
CA GLY A 121 -16.34 3.29 15.43
C GLY A 121 -14.93 2.96 14.91
N VAL A 122 -14.40 3.81 14.04
CA VAL A 122 -13.04 3.71 13.49
C VAL A 122 -12.03 4.38 14.41
N ILE A 123 -12.41 5.50 15.04
CA ILE A 123 -11.59 6.23 16.02
C ILE A 123 -12.39 6.51 17.30
N GLU A 124 -11.68 6.80 18.38
CA GLU A 124 -12.26 7.25 19.65
C GLU A 124 -11.40 8.37 20.28
N PRO A 125 -11.98 9.22 21.13
CA PRO A 125 -11.20 10.18 21.91
C PRO A 125 -10.21 9.46 22.82
N CYS A 126 -8.96 9.91 22.83
CA CYS A 126 -7.90 9.35 23.67
C CYS A 126 -7.07 10.45 24.33
N SER A 127 -6.35 10.08 25.39
CA SER A 127 -5.35 10.92 26.04
C SER A 127 -3.98 10.27 25.86
N SER A 128 -3.33 10.54 24.72
CA SER A 128 -2.03 10.00 24.36
C SER A 128 -0.92 11.04 24.49
N ALA A 129 0.27 10.59 24.90
CA ALA A 129 1.50 11.40 24.82
C ALA A 129 2.03 11.52 23.39
N TYR A 130 1.55 10.68 22.47
CA TYR A 130 1.90 10.69 21.05
C TYR A 130 0.87 11.47 20.24
N ALA A 131 1.34 12.37 19.38
CA ALA A 131 0.47 13.11 18.47
C ALA A 131 1.21 13.45 17.17
N SER A 132 0.58 13.18 16.03
CA SER A 132 1.03 13.58 14.69
C SER A 132 0.08 14.63 14.12
N GLN A 133 0.58 15.45 13.20
CA GLN A 133 -0.22 16.53 12.59
C GLN A 133 -1.23 15.97 11.56
N VAL A 134 -2.40 16.60 11.48
CA VAL A 134 -3.40 16.32 10.43
C VAL A 134 -3.13 17.24 9.24
N LEU A 135 -3.13 16.68 8.02
CA LEU A 135 -2.94 17.43 6.78
C LEU A 135 -4.11 17.18 5.82
N VAL A 136 -4.65 18.23 5.21
CA VAL A 136 -5.70 18.08 4.19
C VAL A 136 -5.04 18.05 2.81
N VAL A 137 -5.31 16.99 2.05
CA VAL A 137 -4.78 16.82 0.70
C VAL A 137 -5.91 16.78 -0.31
N ARG A 138 -5.62 17.26 -1.52
CA ARG A 138 -6.57 17.18 -2.64
C ARG A 138 -6.28 15.91 -3.43
N LYS A 139 -7.26 15.01 -3.57
CA LYS A 139 -7.16 13.90 -4.51
C LYS A 139 -7.30 14.39 -5.94
N LYS A 140 -6.73 13.62 -6.88
CA LYS A 140 -6.79 13.88 -8.33
C LYS A 140 -8.23 13.99 -8.86
N THR A 141 -9.19 13.33 -8.22
CA THR A 141 -10.63 13.36 -8.55
C THR A 141 -11.39 14.57 -7.98
N ALA A 142 -10.69 15.68 -7.70
CA ALA A 142 -11.23 16.92 -7.12
C ALA A 142 -11.85 16.80 -5.70
N VAL A 143 -11.92 15.60 -5.12
CA VAL A 143 -12.33 15.37 -3.73
C VAL A 143 -11.17 15.74 -2.79
N ARG A 144 -11.45 16.54 -1.76
CA ARG A 144 -10.48 16.81 -0.68
C ARG A 144 -10.76 15.84 0.46
N GLU A 145 -9.73 15.19 0.95
CA GLU A 145 -9.81 14.31 2.12
C GLU A 145 -8.67 14.66 3.09
N SER A 146 -8.92 14.48 4.38
CA SER A 146 -7.88 14.59 5.40
C SER A 146 -6.99 13.33 5.36
N ALA A 147 -5.69 13.53 5.30
CA ALA A 147 -4.69 12.48 5.47
C ALA A 147 -4.00 12.66 6.83
N LEU A 148 -3.88 11.56 7.57
CA LEU A 148 -2.91 11.45 8.65
C LEU A 148 -1.59 11.07 7.99
N ILE A 149 -0.72 12.06 7.81
CA ILE A 149 0.64 11.80 7.34
C ILE A 149 1.50 11.67 8.59
N PHE A 150 2.01 10.47 8.83
CA PHE A 150 3.10 10.25 9.78
C PHE A 150 4.38 10.72 9.09
N GLU A 151 4.78 11.96 9.33
CA GLU A 151 6.16 12.39 9.03
C GLU A 151 7.06 11.86 10.16
N ASN A 152 8.11 11.12 9.78
CA ASN A 152 9.21 10.70 10.65
C ASN A 152 10.37 11.70 10.52
#